data_AF-A0A955ZIL7-F1
#
_entry.id   AF-A0A955ZIL7-F1
#
_cell.length_a   1.000
_cell.length_b   1.000
_cell.length_c   1.000
_cell.angle_alpha   90.00
_cell.angle_beta   90.00
_cell.angle_gamma   90.00
#
_symmetry.space_group_name_H-M   'P 1'
#
loop_
_entity.id
_entity.type
_entity.pdbx_description
1 polymer ?
#
loop_
_entity_poly.entity_id
_entity_poly.type
_entity_poly.pdbx_seq_one_letter_code
_entity_poly.pdbx_strand_id
1 'polypeptide(L)'
;MKRAVLLLLGAVLAVLSFGGGAGAKPTGGAGAQPKTPASGCPAGKIKSPKGVCVTAPTCGPNQDLILGKCFPKCQPGQTHSNDGKCVGCPTGYHEDGAGKCVKSPTCGPNEDLILGKCFPKCQPGQTHSNDGKCVGCPTGYYQDGAGKCVKSPTCGPNEDLILGKCFAKCPAGKVRNNQGKCQ
;
A
#
# COMPACT_ATOMS: atom_id res chain seq x y z
N MET A 1 49.24 24.70 -13.87
CA MET A 1 50.01 24.72 -15.13
C MET A 1 49.04 24.33 -16.25
N LYS A 2 48.85 25.12 -17.33
CA LYS A 2 49.43 24.92 -18.70
C LYS A 2 49.24 23.48 -19.22
N ARG A 3 48.67 23.14 -20.40
CA ARG A 3 48.13 23.77 -21.65
C ARG A 3 47.10 22.75 -22.24
N ALA A 4 46.30 22.91 -23.32
CA ALA A 4 45.73 23.95 -24.22
C ALA A 4 44.53 23.25 -24.95
N VAL A 5 43.43 23.86 -25.44
CA VAL A 5 43.18 24.88 -26.49
C VAL A 5 43.65 24.50 -27.92
N LEU A 6 42.75 23.91 -28.72
CA LEU A 6 42.53 24.07 -30.18
C LEU A 6 41.25 23.24 -30.54
N LEU A 7 40.22 23.62 -31.33
CA LEU A 7 39.93 24.64 -32.37
C LEU A 7 40.27 24.25 -33.83
N LEU A 8 39.35 23.51 -34.46
CA LEU A 8 39.03 23.46 -35.91
C LEU A 8 37.48 23.29 -35.99
N LEU A 9 36.64 24.10 -36.64
CA LEU A 9 36.63 24.80 -37.94
C LEU A 9 36.64 23.85 -39.16
N GLY A 10 35.52 23.85 -39.90
CA GLY A 10 35.31 23.07 -41.12
C GLY A 10 33.82 23.03 -41.52
N ALA A 11 33.37 24.02 -42.29
CA ALA A 11 32.00 24.08 -42.83
C ALA A 11 32.03 24.08 -44.36
N VAL A 12 31.15 23.30 -45.00
CA VAL A 12 30.91 23.31 -46.46
C VAL A 12 29.40 23.23 -46.70
N LEU A 13 28.95 23.85 -47.80
CA LEU A 13 27.55 24.15 -48.12
C LEU A 13 26.96 23.20 -49.19
N ALA A 14 25.63 23.30 -49.37
CA ALA A 14 24.86 22.84 -50.53
C ALA A 14 24.70 21.29 -50.67
N VAL A 15 23.75 20.75 -51.45
CA VAL A 15 22.92 21.34 -52.54
C VAL A 15 21.42 21.03 -52.36
N LEU A 16 20.58 21.89 -52.94
CA LEU A 16 19.12 21.78 -53.03
C LEU A 16 18.63 20.58 -53.86
N SER A 17 17.38 20.17 -53.63
CA SER A 17 16.53 19.54 -54.65
C SER A 17 15.05 19.81 -54.33
N PHE A 18 14.29 20.24 -55.34
CA PHE A 18 12.86 20.53 -55.22
C PHE A 18 12.03 19.36 -55.76
N GLY A 19 10.94 19.04 -55.07
CA GLY A 19 9.89 18.13 -55.56
C GLY A 19 8.98 17.62 -54.42
N GLY A 20 7.67 17.46 -54.60
CA GLY A 20 6.92 17.79 -55.82
C GLY A 20 5.57 17.07 -55.96
N GLY A 21 4.61 17.31 -55.05
CA GLY A 21 3.19 16.98 -55.26
C GLY A 21 2.68 15.64 -54.71
N ALA A 22 1.39 15.39 -55.01
CA ALA A 22 0.55 14.22 -54.66
C ALA A 22 0.36 13.91 -53.16
N GLY A 23 -0.85 14.17 -52.64
CA GLY A 23 -1.26 13.71 -51.31
C GLY A 23 -1.72 12.25 -51.31
N ALA A 24 -1.23 11.45 -50.34
CA ALA A 24 -1.63 10.06 -50.16
C ALA A 24 -2.74 9.93 -49.10
N LYS A 25 -3.93 9.50 -49.56
CA LYS A 25 -5.06 9.09 -48.71
C LYS A 25 -4.67 7.88 -47.84
N PRO A 26 -4.89 7.90 -46.50
CA PRO A 26 -4.65 6.73 -45.67
C PRO A 26 -5.73 5.66 -45.92
N THR A 27 -5.50 4.79 -46.89
CA THR A 27 -6.25 3.54 -47.05
C THR A 27 -5.79 2.53 -45.99
N GLY A 28 -6.70 2.08 -45.14
CA GLY A 28 -6.38 1.10 -44.10
C GLY A 28 -6.02 -0.28 -44.67
N GLY A 29 -5.10 -0.98 -44.00
CA GLY A 29 -4.66 -2.34 -44.32
C GLY A 29 -4.15 -3.03 -43.05
N ALA A 30 -4.77 -4.14 -42.68
CA ALA A 30 -4.61 -4.77 -41.37
C ALA A 30 -3.19 -5.30 -41.08
N GLY A 31 -2.68 -5.01 -39.87
CA GLY A 31 -1.64 -5.77 -39.19
C GLY A 31 -2.19 -6.24 -37.84
N ALA A 32 -2.25 -7.55 -37.60
CA ALA A 32 -3.05 -8.12 -36.52
C ALA A 32 -2.26 -8.40 -35.23
N GLN A 33 -2.88 -8.14 -34.07
CA GLN A 33 -2.55 -8.82 -32.81
C GLN A 33 -3.85 -9.13 -32.04
N PRO A 34 -4.03 -10.33 -31.46
CA PRO A 34 -5.37 -10.84 -31.12
C PRO A 34 -5.73 -10.78 -29.62
N LYS A 35 -7.00 -11.12 -29.34
CA LYS A 35 -7.59 -11.50 -28.02
C LYS A 35 -7.80 -10.39 -26.97
N THR A 36 -8.90 -9.65 -27.11
CA THR A 36 -9.97 -9.61 -26.08
C THR A 36 -11.19 -8.85 -26.61
N PRO A 37 -12.44 -9.25 -26.28
CA PRO A 37 -13.58 -8.36 -26.43
C PRO A 37 -13.48 -7.26 -25.37
N ALA A 38 -13.21 -6.02 -25.79
CA ALA A 38 -13.12 -4.86 -24.91
C ALA A 38 -14.51 -4.52 -24.34
N SER A 39 -14.90 -5.20 -23.27
CA SER A 39 -16.26 -5.17 -22.68
C SER A 39 -16.57 -3.93 -21.83
N GLY A 40 -15.63 -2.99 -21.75
CA GLY A 40 -15.74 -1.73 -21.02
C GLY A 40 -16.36 -0.59 -21.84
N CYS A 41 -16.94 0.38 -21.13
CA CYS A 41 -17.35 1.66 -21.70
C CYS A 41 -16.16 2.63 -21.77
N PRO A 42 -16.20 3.66 -22.63
CA PRO A 42 -15.16 4.68 -22.68
C PRO A 42 -15.08 5.47 -21.37
N ALA A 43 -13.92 6.11 -21.11
CA ALA A 43 -13.66 6.86 -19.88
C ALA A 43 -14.79 7.85 -19.53
N GLY A 44 -15.17 7.89 -18.25
CA GLY A 44 -16.31 8.67 -17.76
C GLY A 44 -17.68 8.05 -18.01
N LYS A 45 -17.78 6.85 -18.60
CA LYS A 45 -19.05 6.11 -18.79
C LYS A 45 -19.02 4.73 -18.13
N ILE A 46 -20.17 4.32 -17.63
CA ILE A 46 -20.44 3.00 -17.02
C ILE A 46 -21.45 2.22 -17.88
N LYS A 47 -21.39 0.89 -17.82
CA LYS A 47 -22.34 0.02 -18.51
C LYS A 47 -23.61 -0.12 -17.67
N SER A 48 -24.73 0.39 -18.17
CA SER A 48 -26.05 0.23 -17.52
C SER A 48 -26.52 -1.23 -17.55
N PRO A 49 -27.51 -1.64 -16.73
CA PRO A 49 -28.10 -2.98 -16.80
C PRO A 49 -28.67 -3.36 -18.17
N LYS A 50 -29.00 -2.37 -19.02
CA LYS A 50 -29.44 -2.57 -20.42
C LYS A 50 -28.27 -2.67 -21.41
N GLY A 51 -27.03 -2.80 -20.95
CA GLY A 51 -25.82 -2.89 -21.78
C GLY A 51 -25.32 -1.56 -22.36
N VAL A 52 -26.11 -0.49 -22.30
CA VAL A 52 -25.80 0.84 -22.87
C VAL A 52 -24.81 1.59 -21.96
N CYS A 53 -23.82 2.26 -22.57
CA CYS A 53 -22.86 3.11 -21.85
C CYS A 53 -23.46 4.48 -21.48
N VAL A 54 -23.79 4.67 -20.21
CA VAL A 54 -24.30 5.92 -19.63
C VAL A 54 -23.21 6.68 -18.89
N THR A 55 -23.35 7.99 -18.68
CA THR A 55 -22.38 8.79 -17.91
C THR A 55 -22.25 8.25 -16.49
N ALA A 56 -21.02 8.16 -15.99
CA ALA A 56 -20.74 7.79 -14.61
C ALA A 56 -21.30 8.85 -13.63
N PRO A 57 -21.93 8.46 -12.51
CA PRO A 57 -22.24 9.40 -11.44
C PRO A 57 -20.92 9.91 -10.81
N THR A 58 -20.84 11.21 -10.56
CA THR A 58 -19.68 11.82 -9.88
C THR A 58 -19.71 11.48 -8.40
N CYS A 59 -18.79 10.63 -7.96
CA CYS A 59 -18.64 10.30 -6.53
C CYS A 59 -17.89 11.41 -5.77
N GLY A 60 -18.15 11.52 -4.46
CA GLY A 60 -17.46 12.47 -3.59
C GLY A 60 -15.97 12.15 -3.39
N PRO A 61 -15.17 13.07 -2.83
CA PRO A 61 -13.71 12.90 -2.71
C PRO A 61 -13.26 11.67 -1.90
N ASN A 62 -14.12 11.20 -0.99
CA ASN A 62 -13.90 10.02 -0.14
C ASN A 62 -14.68 8.78 -0.61
N GLN A 63 -15.05 8.70 -1.89
CA GLN A 63 -15.81 7.60 -2.48
C GLN A 63 -15.18 7.11 -3.79
N ASP A 64 -15.32 5.81 -4.04
CA ASP A 64 -14.90 5.15 -5.27
C ASP A 64 -16.11 4.62 -6.04
N LEU A 65 -16.00 4.62 -7.38
CA LEU A 65 -17.08 4.21 -8.28
C LEU A 65 -16.96 2.72 -8.62
N ILE A 66 -17.68 1.87 -7.89
CA ILE A 66 -17.71 0.41 -8.12
C ILE A 66 -19.03 0.04 -8.80
N LEU A 67 -18.95 -0.57 -9.99
CA LEU A 67 -20.09 -1.08 -10.77
C LEU A 67 -21.24 -0.06 -10.95
N GLY A 68 -20.89 1.22 -11.06
CA GLY A 68 -21.87 2.31 -11.27
C GLY A 68 -22.50 2.89 -9.99
N LYS A 69 -22.03 2.49 -8.81
CA LYS A 69 -22.44 3.04 -7.50
C LYS A 69 -21.22 3.62 -6.78
N CYS A 70 -21.44 4.70 -6.04
CA CYS A 70 -20.41 5.29 -5.19
C CYS A 70 -20.39 4.59 -3.82
N PHE A 71 -19.25 4.01 -3.46
CA PHE A 71 -19.01 3.42 -2.13
C PHE A 71 -17.94 4.22 -1.39
N PRO A 72 -17.94 4.27 -0.04
CA PRO A 72 -16.83 4.87 0.71
C PRO A 72 -15.49 4.21 0.36
N LYS A 73 -14.42 4.99 0.41
CA LYS A 73 -13.03 4.48 0.37
C LYS A 73 -12.78 3.49 1.50
N CYS A 74 -12.10 2.40 1.18
CA CYS A 74 -11.71 1.39 2.15
C CYS A 74 -10.52 1.83 3.00
N GLN A 75 -10.28 1.13 4.12
CA GLN A 75 -9.09 1.37 4.95
C GLN A 75 -7.84 0.79 4.28
N PRO A 76 -6.63 1.28 4.60
CA PRO A 76 -5.38 0.68 4.09
C PRO A 76 -5.33 -0.83 4.33
N GLY A 77 -4.94 -1.60 3.32
CA GLY A 77 -4.98 -3.07 3.36
C GLY A 77 -6.32 -3.70 2.93
N GLN A 78 -7.31 -2.90 2.49
CA GLN A 78 -8.61 -3.38 2.03
C GLN A 78 -8.97 -2.92 0.62
N THR A 79 -9.66 -3.79 -0.14
CA THR A 79 -10.23 -3.55 -1.47
C THR A 79 -11.76 -3.63 -1.41
N HIS A 80 -12.46 -3.08 -2.39
CA HIS A 80 -13.89 -3.40 -2.58
C HIS A 80 -14.08 -4.82 -3.15
N SER A 81 -15.03 -5.55 -2.60
CA SER A 81 -15.69 -6.71 -3.24
C SER A 81 -16.56 -6.26 -4.42
N ASN A 82 -17.02 -7.20 -5.24
CA ASN A 82 -18.03 -6.95 -6.29
C ASN A 82 -19.33 -6.32 -5.73
N ASP A 83 -19.66 -6.56 -4.45
CA ASP A 83 -20.80 -5.93 -3.76
C ASP A 83 -20.54 -4.50 -3.27
N GLY A 84 -19.32 -3.97 -3.50
CA GLY A 84 -18.86 -2.68 -2.96
C GLY A 84 -18.57 -2.66 -1.46
N LYS A 85 -18.53 -3.83 -0.80
CA LYS A 85 -18.09 -3.96 0.59
C LYS A 85 -16.56 -3.99 0.67
N CYS A 86 -15.98 -3.27 1.63
CA CYS A 86 -14.55 -3.37 1.91
C CYS A 86 -14.19 -4.75 2.51
N VAL A 87 -13.17 -5.40 1.94
CA VAL A 87 -12.65 -6.70 2.35
C VAL A 87 -11.12 -6.65 2.37
N GLY A 88 -10.49 -7.38 3.30
CA GLY A 88 -9.03 -7.51 3.31
C GLY A 88 -8.53 -8.29 2.10
N CYS A 89 -7.28 -8.03 1.68
CA CYS A 89 -6.68 -8.79 0.59
C CYS A 89 -6.50 -10.28 0.92
N PRO A 90 -6.62 -11.18 -0.09
CA PRO A 90 -6.47 -12.62 0.12
C PRO A 90 -5.03 -12.99 0.48
N THR A 91 -4.85 -14.16 1.12
CA THR A 91 -3.55 -14.66 1.57
C THR A 91 -2.50 -14.64 0.44
N GLY A 92 -1.36 -14.01 0.69
CA GLY A 92 -0.31 -13.83 -0.33
C GLY A 92 -0.47 -12.58 -1.22
N TYR A 93 -1.43 -11.71 -0.92
CA TYR A 93 -1.64 -10.41 -1.55
C TYR A 93 -1.69 -9.28 -0.52
N HIS A 94 -1.43 -8.05 -0.95
CA HIS A 94 -1.55 -6.83 -0.16
C HIS A 94 -2.16 -5.72 -1.02
N GLU A 95 -2.64 -4.66 -0.37
CA GLU A 95 -3.23 -3.50 -1.04
C GLU A 95 -2.12 -2.51 -1.46
N ASP A 96 -2.16 -2.04 -2.71
CA ASP A 96 -1.06 -1.30 -3.38
C ASP A 96 -0.98 0.20 -3.04
N GLY A 97 -1.85 0.72 -2.16
CA GLY A 97 -2.05 2.13 -1.90
C GLY A 97 -3.03 2.80 -2.88
N ALA A 98 -3.52 2.08 -3.88
CA ALA A 98 -4.53 2.50 -4.84
C ALA A 98 -5.80 1.61 -4.77
N GLY A 99 -5.99 0.89 -3.65
CA GLY A 99 -7.15 0.07 -3.37
C GLY A 99 -7.16 -1.29 -4.06
N LYS A 100 -6.03 -1.76 -4.65
CA LYS A 100 -5.97 -3.05 -5.36
C LYS A 100 -5.10 -4.06 -4.65
N CYS A 101 -5.60 -5.29 -4.56
CA CYS A 101 -4.81 -6.41 -4.06
C CYS A 101 -3.81 -6.90 -5.12
N VAL A 102 -2.53 -6.61 -4.92
CA VAL A 102 -1.40 -7.09 -5.73
C VAL A 102 -0.63 -8.19 -4.99
N LYS A 103 0.09 -9.04 -5.72
CA LYS A 103 0.81 -10.18 -5.11
C LYS A 103 1.92 -9.68 -4.18
N SER A 104 1.98 -10.23 -2.97
CA SER A 104 2.99 -9.87 -1.99
C SER A 104 4.39 -10.37 -2.35
N PRO A 105 5.44 -9.56 -2.08
CA PRO A 105 6.81 -10.03 -2.17
C PRO A 105 7.08 -11.13 -1.14
N THR A 106 8.01 -12.02 -1.46
CA THR A 106 8.55 -12.97 -0.49
C THR A 106 9.61 -12.26 0.34
N CYS A 107 9.27 -11.93 1.59
CA CYS A 107 10.22 -11.35 2.54
C CYS A 107 11.21 -12.40 3.07
N GLY A 108 12.39 -11.95 3.50
CA GLY A 108 13.42 -12.80 4.08
C GLY A 108 13.05 -13.38 5.45
N PRO A 109 13.81 -14.37 5.96
CA PRO A 109 13.50 -15.02 7.24
C PRO A 109 13.51 -14.07 8.44
N ASN A 110 14.22 -12.95 8.34
CA ASN A 110 14.35 -11.91 9.36
C ASN A 110 13.52 -10.65 9.07
N GLU A 111 12.51 -10.75 8.20
CA GLU A 111 11.63 -9.65 7.79
C GLU A 111 10.16 -9.99 7.99
N ASP A 112 9.33 -8.96 8.21
CA ASP A 112 7.88 -9.03 8.23
C ASP A 112 7.28 -8.19 7.09
N LEU A 113 6.14 -8.63 6.54
CA LEU A 113 5.43 -7.93 5.48
C LEU A 113 4.44 -6.91 6.07
N ILE A 114 4.74 -5.62 5.97
CA ILE A 114 3.88 -4.52 6.40
C ILE A 114 3.47 -3.68 5.18
N LEU A 115 2.16 -3.58 4.91
CA LEU A 115 1.58 -2.80 3.79
C LEU A 115 2.34 -3.01 2.45
N GLY A 116 2.59 -4.28 2.11
CA GLY A 116 3.24 -4.67 0.85
C GLY A 116 4.75 -4.60 0.80
N LYS A 117 5.40 -4.08 1.85
CA LYS A 117 6.85 -3.92 1.92
C LYS A 117 7.41 -4.84 2.99
N CYS A 118 8.59 -5.39 2.72
CA CYS A 118 9.35 -6.14 3.71
C CYS A 118 10.09 -5.15 4.59
N PHE A 119 9.96 -5.29 5.90
CA PHE A 119 10.71 -4.54 6.91
C PHE A 119 11.43 -5.52 7.83
N PRO A 120 12.62 -5.18 8.36
CA PRO A 120 13.29 -6.00 9.37
C PRO A 120 12.35 -6.31 10.55
N LYS A 121 12.47 -7.52 11.10
CA LYS A 121 11.78 -7.93 12.32
C LYS A 121 12.18 -7.02 13.48
N CYS A 122 11.17 -6.55 14.21
CA CYS A 122 11.38 -5.70 15.36
C CYS A 122 11.98 -6.48 16.54
N GLN A 123 12.74 -5.77 17.39
CA GLN A 123 13.32 -6.38 18.58
C GLN A 123 12.25 -6.72 19.62
N PRO A 124 12.52 -7.67 20.56
CA PRO A 124 11.68 -7.83 21.73
C PRO A 124 11.48 -6.48 22.45
N GLY A 125 10.22 -6.10 22.65
CA GLY A 125 9.75 -4.82 23.17
C GLY A 125 9.02 -3.97 22.12
N GLN A 126 9.10 -4.34 20.83
CA GLN A 126 8.70 -3.49 19.72
C GLN A 126 7.71 -4.14 18.73
N THR A 127 7.01 -3.29 17.97
CA THR A 127 6.09 -3.63 16.88
C THR A 127 6.23 -2.60 15.75
N HIS A 128 5.80 -2.91 14.53
CA HIS A 128 5.86 -1.96 13.41
C HIS A 128 4.77 -0.88 13.53
N SER A 129 5.16 0.38 13.31
CA SER A 129 4.28 1.46 12.89
C SER A 129 3.67 1.14 11.52
N ASN A 130 2.64 1.88 11.11
CA ASN A 130 2.15 1.90 9.73
C ASN A 130 3.27 2.23 8.72
N ASP A 131 4.29 3.00 9.13
CA ASP A 131 5.48 3.32 8.33
C ASP A 131 6.52 2.18 8.25
N GLY A 132 6.25 1.03 8.89
CA GLY A 132 7.19 -0.09 9.04
C GLY A 132 8.37 0.18 9.98
N LYS A 133 8.35 1.29 10.75
CA LYS A 133 9.35 1.57 11.79
C LYS A 133 9.03 0.81 13.07
N CYS A 134 10.03 0.20 13.69
CA CYS A 134 9.87 -0.43 15.00
C CYS A 134 9.68 0.61 16.11
N VAL A 135 8.57 0.50 16.84
CA VAL A 135 8.17 1.34 17.98
C VAL A 135 7.81 0.46 19.16
N GLY A 136 7.90 0.97 20.40
CA GLY A 136 7.43 0.22 21.58
C GLY A 136 5.93 -0.06 21.53
N CYS A 137 5.45 -1.04 22.30
CA CYS A 137 4.01 -1.32 22.37
C CYS A 137 3.21 -0.05 22.75
N PRO A 138 2.08 0.23 22.06
CA PRO A 138 1.31 1.45 22.28
C PRO A 138 0.66 1.49 23.67
N THR A 139 0.30 2.69 24.14
CA THR A 139 -0.33 2.90 25.45
C THR A 139 -1.57 2.02 25.63
N GLY A 140 -1.63 1.29 26.75
CA GLY A 140 -2.71 0.31 27.00
C GLY A 140 -2.46 -1.07 26.38
N TYR A 141 -1.26 -1.33 25.86
CA TYR A 141 -0.78 -2.65 25.44
C TYR A 141 0.52 -2.99 26.19
N TYR A 142 0.78 -4.29 26.34
CA TYR A 142 2.02 -4.85 26.88
C TYR A 142 2.57 -5.90 25.91
N GLN A 143 3.82 -6.32 26.09
CA GLN A 143 4.41 -7.40 25.30
C GLN A 143 4.20 -8.76 25.97
N ASP A 144 3.61 -9.73 25.27
CA ASP A 144 3.54 -11.12 25.74
C ASP A 144 4.89 -11.86 25.62
N GLY A 145 4.96 -13.06 26.19
CA GLY A 145 6.17 -13.91 26.17
C GLY A 145 6.54 -14.49 24.81
N ALA A 146 5.67 -14.38 23.79
CA ALA A 146 5.99 -14.68 22.39
C ALA A 146 6.52 -13.44 21.64
N GLY A 147 6.56 -12.29 22.33
CA GLY A 147 7.10 -11.04 21.84
C GLY A 147 6.07 -10.08 21.23
N LYS A 148 4.78 -10.39 21.29
CA LYS A 148 3.73 -9.64 20.59
C LYS A 148 3.08 -8.59 21.50
N CYS A 149 2.80 -7.40 20.96
CA CYS A 149 1.99 -6.40 21.66
C CYS A 149 0.52 -6.85 21.74
N VAL A 150 0.01 -7.01 22.96
CA VAL A 150 -1.34 -7.46 23.29
C VAL A 150 -2.00 -6.49 24.28
N LYS A 151 -3.33 -6.37 24.24
CA LYS A 151 -4.05 -5.37 25.04
C LYS A 151 -3.89 -5.65 26.53
N SER A 152 -3.54 -4.62 27.29
CA SER A 152 -3.40 -4.70 28.74
C SER A 152 -4.74 -4.99 29.43
N PRO A 153 -4.79 -5.92 30.41
CA PRO A 153 -5.93 -6.01 31.30
C PRO A 153 -6.06 -4.74 32.14
N THR A 154 -7.30 -4.37 32.49
CA THR A 154 -7.56 -3.29 33.44
C THR A 154 -7.26 -3.80 34.85
N CYS A 155 -6.12 -3.42 35.41
CA CYS A 155 -5.77 -3.73 36.79
C CYS A 155 -6.52 -2.83 37.78
N GLY A 156 -6.76 -3.32 39.00
CA GLY A 156 -7.41 -2.58 40.06
C GLY A 156 -6.56 -1.39 40.58
N PRO A 157 -7.15 -0.45 41.35
CA PRO A 157 -6.45 0.74 41.83
C PRO A 157 -5.22 0.41 42.69
N ASN A 158 -5.24 -0.72 43.39
CA ASN A 158 -4.16 -1.21 44.24
C ASN A 158 -3.24 -2.24 43.54
N GLU A 159 -3.24 -2.29 42.22
CA GLU A 159 -2.43 -3.23 41.43
C GLU A 159 -1.51 -2.52 40.42
N ASP A 160 -0.42 -3.20 40.07
CA ASP A 160 0.49 -2.82 38.98
C ASP A 160 0.36 -3.83 37.83
N LEU A 161 0.41 -3.37 36.58
CA LEU A 161 0.58 -4.24 35.43
C LEU A 161 2.06 -4.59 35.23
N ILE A 162 2.43 -5.86 35.34
CA ILE A 162 3.76 -6.36 35.00
C ILE A 162 3.62 -7.55 34.04
N LEU A 163 4.23 -7.44 32.85
CA LEU A 163 4.28 -8.50 31.84
C LEU A 163 2.91 -9.15 31.57
N GLY A 164 1.87 -8.34 31.50
CA GLY A 164 0.50 -8.78 31.20
C GLY A 164 -0.34 -9.25 32.37
N LYS A 165 0.21 -9.28 33.58
CA LYS A 165 -0.48 -9.71 34.79
C LYS A 165 -0.61 -8.54 35.76
N CYS A 166 -1.78 -8.43 36.37
CA CYS A 166 -1.99 -7.50 37.47
C CYS A 166 -1.43 -8.13 38.75
N PHE A 167 -0.65 -7.37 39.51
CA PHE A 167 -0.10 -7.77 40.80
C PHE A 167 -0.43 -6.70 41.84
N ALA A 168 -1.00 -7.09 42.98
CA ALA A 168 -1.23 -6.18 44.11
C ALA A 168 0.07 -5.46 44.51
N LYS A 169 0.00 -4.12 44.59
CA LYS A 169 1.11 -3.21 44.90
C LYS A 169 1.87 -3.65 46.14
N CYS A 170 3.19 -3.63 46.06
CA CYS A 170 4.00 -4.00 47.22
C CYS A 170 3.82 -3.00 48.36
N PRO A 171 3.81 -3.46 49.63
CA PRO A 171 3.84 -2.57 50.78
C PRO A 171 5.03 -1.60 50.71
N ALA A 172 4.87 -0.41 51.31
CA ALA A 172 5.93 0.60 51.32
C ALA A 172 7.26 0.02 51.81
N GLY A 173 8.33 0.23 51.05
CA GLY A 173 9.67 -0.31 51.32
C GLY A 173 9.92 -1.76 50.84
N LYS A 174 8.95 -2.46 50.26
CA LYS A 174 9.12 -3.80 49.67
C LYS A 174 9.18 -3.77 48.15
N VAL A 175 9.96 -4.67 47.57
CA VAL A 175 10.15 -4.82 46.12
C VAL A 175 9.57 -6.14 45.61
N ARG A 176 9.04 -6.17 44.39
CA ARG A 176 8.50 -7.40 43.78
C ARG A 176 9.65 -8.21 43.17
N ASN A 177 9.85 -9.42 43.65
CA ASN A 177 10.88 -10.32 43.16
C ASN A 177 10.49 -11.01 41.84
N ASN A 178 11.43 -11.75 41.25
CA ASN A 178 11.23 -12.52 40.01
C ASN A 178 10.22 -13.68 40.13
N GLN A 179 9.79 -14.04 41.34
CA GLN A 179 8.69 -14.98 41.60
C GLN A 179 7.32 -14.27 41.75
N GLY A 180 7.27 -12.94 41.57
CA GLY A 180 6.07 -12.13 41.71
C GLY A 180 5.67 -11.77 43.15
N LYS A 181 6.47 -12.15 44.15
CA LYS A 181 6.20 -11.84 45.57
C LYS A 181 6.88 -10.55 46.02
N CYS A 182 6.22 -9.80 46.89
CA CYS A 182 6.78 -8.62 47.52
C CYS A 182 7.62 -9.01 48.74
N GLN A 183 8.88 -8.56 48.78
CA GLN A 183 9.85 -8.84 49.84
C GLN A 183 10.52 -7.56 50.33
#